data_AF-A0A554RKS3-F1
#
_entry.id   AF-A0A554RKS3-F1
#
_cell.length_a   1.000
_cell.length_b   1.000
_cell.length_c   1.000
_cell.angle_alpha   90.00
_cell.angle_beta   90.00
_cell.angle_gamma   90.00
#
_symmetry.space_group_name_H-M   'P 1'
#
loop_
_entity.id
_entity.type
_entity.pdbx_description
1 polymer ?
#
loop_
_entity_poly.entity_id
_entity_poly.type
_entity_poly.pdbx_seq_one_letter_code
_entity_poly.pdbx_strand_id
1 'polypeptide(L)' 'MPLVTICLARREPATSKEQKAALIAGATKLLHDVLGKRPEDVTVLIEEVDPDNWGQGGESAAALRRRRHSVGEQSSS' A
#
# COMPACT_ATOMS: atom_id res chain seq x y z
N MET A 1 13.58 -12.71 -13.81
CA MET A 1 13.79 -11.73 -12.73
C MET A 1 12.65 -10.72 -12.77
N PRO A 2 11.54 -10.96 -12.03
CA PRO A 2 10.42 -10.01 -11.96
C PRO A 2 10.70 -8.85 -11.00
N LEU A 3 10.14 -7.68 -11.32
CA LEU A 3 10.03 -6.52 -10.43
C LEU A 3 8.57 -6.34 -10.01
N VAL A 4 8.33 -6.23 -8.70
CA VAL A 4 7.04 -5.85 -8.13
C VAL A 4 7.19 -4.49 -7.45
N THR A 5 6.40 -3.52 -7.87
CA THR A 5 6.32 -2.22 -7.19
C THR A 5 5.00 -2.15 -6.42
N ILE A 6 5.10 -1.88 -5.12
CA ILE A 6 3.97 -1.62 -4.23
C ILE A 6 4.00 -0.13 -3.90
N CYS A 7 3.22 0.67 -4.62
CA CYS A 7 3.01 2.08 -4.30
C CYS A 7 1.76 2.22 -3.43
N LEU A 8 1.88 2.89 -2.30
CA LEU A 8 0.76 3.21 -1.41
C LEU A 8 0.85 4.63 -0.89
N ALA A 9 -0.29 5.25 -0.63
CA ALA A 9 -0.33 6.51 0.12
C ALA A 9 0.05 6.24 1.59
N ARG A 10 0.97 7.04 2.13
CA ARG A 10 1.35 7.03 3.55
C ARG A 10 0.11 7.13 4.43
N ARG A 11 0.16 6.56 5.63
CA ARG A 11 -0.93 6.58 6.61
C ARG A 11 -0.38 6.91 7.99
N GLU A 12 -1.24 7.30 8.91
CA GLU A 12 -0.92 7.39 10.34
C GLU A 12 -1.69 6.31 11.11
N PRO A 13 -0.99 5.42 11.85
CA PRO A 13 0.47 5.28 11.92
C PRO A 13 1.07 4.78 10.60
N ALA A 14 2.33 5.17 10.32
CA ALA A 14 3.05 4.76 9.11
C ALA A 14 3.17 3.23 9.01
N THR A 15 3.38 2.72 7.79
CA THR A 15 3.56 1.28 7.58
C THR A 15 4.80 0.80 8.33
N SER A 16 4.62 -0.14 9.25
CA SER A 16 5.70 -0.60 10.12
C SER A 16 6.74 -1.41 9.35
N LYS A 17 7.91 -1.63 9.96
CA LYS A 17 8.96 -2.47 9.37
C LYS A 17 8.47 -3.91 9.15
N GLU A 18 7.70 -4.44 10.10
CA GLU A 18 7.13 -5.79 10.06
C GLU A 18 6.10 -5.91 8.94
N GLN A 19 5.26 -4.89 8.74
CA GLN A 19 4.30 -4.84 7.64
C GLN A 19 5.00 -4.79 6.28
N LYS A 20 6.05 -3.98 6.13
CA LYS A 20 6.86 -3.94 4.90
C LYS A 20 7.53 -5.28 4.64
N ALA A 21 8.09 -5.93 5.66
CA ALA A 21 8.69 -7.26 5.53
C ALA A 21 7.65 -8.30 5.09
N ALA A 22 6.44 -8.26 5.65
CA ALA A 22 5.35 -9.16 5.26
C ALA A 22 4.91 -8.93 3.79
N LEU A 23 4.84 -7.67 3.34
CA LEU A 23 4.54 -7.34 1.94
C LEU A 23 5.59 -7.89 0.97
N ILE A 24 6.88 -7.74 1.29
CA ILE A 24 7.98 -8.28 0.50
C ILE A 24 7.87 -9.82 0.42
N ALA A 25 7.74 -10.48 1.57
CA ALA A 25 7.64 -11.94 1.62
C ALA A 25 6.40 -12.46 0.87
N GLY A 26 5.26 -11.80 1.04
CA GLY A 26 4.01 -12.16 0.36
C GLY A 26 4.08 -12.02 -1.16
N ALA A 27 4.63 -10.91 -1.67
CA ALA A 27 4.79 -10.69 -3.11
C ALA A 27 5.77 -11.70 -3.72
N THR A 28 6.91 -11.96 -3.07
CA THR A 28 7.87 -12.97 -3.53
C THR A 28 7.25 -14.37 -3.55
N LYS A 29 6.54 -14.75 -2.49
CA LYS A 29 5.82 -16.03 -2.42
C LYS A 29 4.78 -16.17 -3.53
N LEU A 30 4.00 -15.12 -3.80
CA LEU A 30 2.99 -15.13 -4.86
C LEU A 30 3.62 -15.43 -6.23
N LEU A 31 4.74 -14.78 -6.56
CA LEU A 31 5.41 -15.00 -7.84
C LEU A 31 6.08 -16.37 -7.94
N HIS A 32 6.57 -16.90 -6.83
CA HIS A 32 7.03 -18.28 -6.76
C HIS A 32 5.87 -19.25 -7.03
N ASP A 33 4.76 -19.11 -6.31
CA ASP A 33 3.65 -20.06 -6.32
C ASP A 33 2.88 -20.04 -7.66
N VAL A 34 2.72 -18.87 -8.29
CA VAL A 34 1.94 -18.72 -9.53
C VAL A 34 2.78 -18.91 -10.79
N LEU A 35 4.02 -18.38 -10.80
CA LEU A 35 4.86 -18.33 -12.00
C LEU A 35 6.10 -19.22 -11.92
N GLY A 36 6.29 -19.97 -10.83
CA GLY A 36 7.45 -20.85 -10.62
C GLY A 36 8.78 -20.08 -10.56
N LYS A 37 8.76 -18.81 -10.14
CA LYS A 37 9.99 -18.01 -10.05
C LYS A 37 10.78 -18.35 -8.80
N ARG A 38 12.10 -18.43 -8.94
CA ARG A 38 12.99 -18.57 -7.79
C ARG A 38 12.90 -17.31 -6.91
N PRO A 39 12.70 -17.43 -5.59
CA PRO A 39 12.57 -16.28 -4.70
C PRO A 39 13.72 -15.27 -4.80
N GLU A 40 14.95 -15.76 -5.00
CA GLU A 40 16.16 -14.95 -5.16
C GLU A 40 16.19 -14.10 -6.43
N ASP A 41 15.35 -14.40 -7.42
CA ASP A 41 15.23 -13.60 -8.66
C ASP A 41 14.14 -12.52 -8.57
N VAL A 42 13.39 -12.45 -7.47
CA VAL A 42 12.27 -11.51 -7.28
C VAL A 42 12.75 -10.25 -6.56
N THR A 43 12.50 -9.10 -7.18
CA THR A 43 12.75 -7.79 -6.55
C THR A 43 11.42 -7.12 -6.19
N VAL A 44 11.33 -6.60 -4.95
CA VAL A 44 10.15 -5.87 -4.46
C VAL A 44 10.57 -4.46 -4.03
N LEU A 45 9.93 -3.45 -4.63
CA LEU A 45 10.07 -2.05 -4.27
C LEU A 45 8.79 -1.58 -3.57
N ILE A 46 8.93 -0.91 -2.42
CA ILE A 46 7.80 -0.31 -1.70
C ILE A 46 7.99 1.20 -1.67
N GLU A 47 6.99 1.93 -2.17
CA GLU A 47 6.96 3.38 -2.19
C GLU A 47 5.78 3.90 -1.36
N GLU A 48 6.09 4.76 -0.38
CA GLU A 48 5.08 5.45 0.41
C GLU A 48 4.98 6.91 -0.03
N VAL A 49 3.91 7.22 -0.75
CA VAL A 49 3.65 8.52 -1.34
C VAL A 49 2.88 9.41 -0.36
N ASP A 50 3.16 10.70 -0.36
CA ASP A 50 2.37 11.66 0.41
C ASP A 50 0.88 11.59 0.00
N PRO A 51 -0.08 11.50 0.94
CA PRO A 51 -1.50 11.43 0.62
C PRO A 51 -2.04 12.62 -0.19
N ASP A 52 -1.42 13.80 -0.09
CA ASP A 52 -1.78 14.95 -0.93
C ASP A 52 -1.33 14.81 -2.38
N ASN A 53 -0.30 13.97 -2.62
CA ASN A 53 0.18 13.61 -3.94
C ASN A 53 -0.50 12.35 -4.51
N TRP A 54 -1.47 11.77 -3.79
CA TRP A 54 -2.21 10.58 -4.22
C TRP A 54 -3.66 10.92 -4.56
N GLY A 55 -3.97 11.09 -5.85
CA GLY A 55 -5.30 11.46 -6.32
C GLY A 55 -6.22 10.26 -6.57
N GLN A 56 -7.47 10.35 -6.14
CA GLN A 56 -8.54 9.41 -6.49
C GLN A 56 -9.84 10.18 -6.74
N GLY A 57 -10.45 9.98 -7.92
CA GLY A 57 -11.74 10.62 -8.26
C GLY A 57 -11.69 12.15 -8.29
N GLY A 58 -10.52 12.75 -8.55
CA GLY A 58 -10.35 14.20 -8.58
C GLY A 58 -9.98 14.84 -7.24
N GLU A 59 -9.83 14.07 -6.17
CA GLU A 59 -9.47 14.57 -4.83
C GLU A 59 -8.23 13.86 -4.28
N SER A 60 -7.49 14.53 -3.40
CA SER A 60 -6.35 13.90 -2.73
C SER A 60 -6.81 12.85 -1.71
N ALA A 61 -5.99 11.83 -1.48
CA ALA A 61 -6.27 10.80 -0.48
C ALA A 61 -6.43 11.40 0.92
N ALA A 62 -5.72 12.49 1.23
CA ALA A 62 -5.92 13.23 2.48
C ALA A 62 -7.34 13.81 2.59
N ALA A 63 -7.84 14.46 1.52
CA ALA A 63 -9.19 15.01 1.49
C ALA A 63 -10.26 13.91 1.61
N LEU A 64 -10.08 12.81 0.88
CA LEU A 64 -10.98 11.65 0.93
C LEU A 64 -11.05 11.03 2.34
N ARG A 65 -9.90 10.89 3.02
CA ARG A 65 -9.83 10.35 4.39
C ARG A 65 -10.55 11.26 5.39
N ARG A 66 -10.35 12.59 5.31
CA ARG A 66 -11.06 13.57 6.15
C ARG A 66 -12.57 13.46 5.98
N ARG A 67 -13.06 13.35 4.74
CA ARG A 67 -14.51 13.17 4.48
C ARG A 67 -15.05 11.86 5.05
N ARG A 68 -14.32 10.75 4.91
CA ARG A 68 -14.76 9.45 5.45
C ARG A 68 -14.84 9.47 6.98
N HIS A 69 -13.93 10.17 7.65
CA HIS A 69 -13.98 10.36 9.10
C HIS A 69 -15.21 11.18 9.53
N SER A 70 -15.48 12.31 8.87
CA SER A 70 -16.61 13.18 9.25
C SER A 70 -18.00 12.57 8.99
N VAL A 71 -18.12 11.69 7.98
CA VAL A 71 -19.38 10.96 7.71
C VAL A 71 -19.62 9.83 8.72
N GLY A 72 -18.55 9.22 9.25
CA GLY A 72 -18.64 8.16 10.28
C GLY A 72 -19.09 8.68 11.65
N GLU A 73 -18.69 9.90 12.02
CA GLU A 73 -19.10 10.55 13.28
C GLU A 73 -20.56 11.02 13.24
N GLN A 74 -21.04 11.52 12.10
CA GLN A 74 -22.43 12.01 11.95
C GLN A 74 -23.48 10.88 11.89
N SER A 75 -23.09 9.65 11.56
CA SER A 75 -24.01 8.50 11.50
C SER A 75 -24.12 7.74 12.84
N SER A 76 -23.37 8.17 13.86
CA SER A 76 -23.36 7.57 15.20
C SER A 76 -23.97 8.48 16.28
N SER A 77 -24.74 9.50 15.87
CA SER A 77 -25.53 10.39 16.74
C SER A 77 -27.01 10.30 16.42
#